data_AF-A0A1M4SWG4-F1
#
_entry.id   AF-A0A1M4SWG4-F1
#
_cell.length_a   1.000
_cell.length_b   1.000
_cell.length_c   1.000
_cell.angle_alpha   90.00
_cell.angle_beta   90.00
_cell.angle_gamma   90.00
#
_symmetry.space_group_name_H-M   'P 1'
#
loop_
_entity.id
_entity.type
_entity.pdbx_description
1 polymer ?
#
loop_
_entity_poly.entity_id
_entity_poly.type
_entity_poly.pdbx_seq_one_letter_code
_entity_poly.pdbx_strand_id
1 'polypeptide(L)'
;MKKSYGIAITVMLFVAHFAQASVFENFNASNAPEGTYGDVSFTSSSNGLTWNLTQCRYIPGLYTNINGKSVALKSDGAGIIQSPVFQGGLKELSFNQRAGWITDGQERLISVEIVDEDLGQTTTYDFSNAGADQTIYEIQINGLNITGSYSYKITNKTEGTIIIIDNIMMVGTEDNLETIENASIADNSYETGSFTGNNGGTWLYSNGRTPLEYIIGGDKSIMLKDTYGYIQSNLLSNGLKELSFLAVQNWIGNSGVQNFQLKVYDANDDLVFEKNDLTYERQSEHRFELFQYTISGIDIVGACSFRIVNASSNIGEIVIDNITWKDKPISTGIKDTEVDNLTVFSREKNIVIRKAGREIGKVSVYNVSGQLVNSIESANREVSIPVESKGIYLIMVSDPLGVSSSKVLVK
;
A
#
# COMPACT_ATOMS: atom_id res chain seq x y z
N MET A 1 -15.09 -1.32 -61.96
CA MET A 1 -15.63 -1.49 -60.59
C MET A 1 -14.48 -1.28 -59.60
N LYS A 2 -14.46 -0.16 -58.87
CA LYS A 2 -13.43 0.12 -57.85
C LYS A 2 -13.80 -0.62 -56.57
N LYS A 3 -12.94 -1.54 -56.11
CA LYS A 3 -13.11 -2.24 -54.84
C LYS A 3 -12.63 -1.32 -53.72
N SER A 4 -13.55 -0.85 -52.90
CA SER A 4 -13.27 -0.09 -51.68
C SER A 4 -12.95 -1.10 -50.57
N TYR A 5 -11.72 -1.07 -50.05
CA TYR A 5 -11.36 -1.84 -48.86
C TYR A 5 -11.62 -0.96 -47.63
N GLY A 6 -12.67 -1.29 -46.87
CA GLY A 6 -12.91 -0.69 -45.56
C GLY A 6 -11.90 -1.25 -44.57
N ILE A 7 -11.02 -0.40 -44.06
CA ILE A 7 -10.12 -0.74 -42.96
C ILE A 7 -10.96 -0.71 -41.68
N ALA A 8 -11.22 -1.88 -41.11
CA ALA A 8 -11.81 -1.99 -39.78
C ALA A 8 -10.73 -1.62 -38.74
N ILE A 9 -10.85 -0.44 -38.15
CA ILE A 9 -10.03 -0.04 -37.01
C ILE A 9 -10.67 -0.64 -35.76
N THR A 10 -10.14 -1.78 -35.31
CA THR A 10 -10.46 -2.31 -33.98
C THR A 10 -9.72 -1.48 -32.95
N VAL A 11 -10.46 -0.59 -32.28
CA VAL A 11 -9.93 0.13 -31.11
C VAL A 11 -9.91 -0.87 -29.95
N MET A 12 -8.74 -1.46 -29.68
CA MET A 12 -8.50 -2.15 -28.41
C MET A 12 -8.43 -1.09 -27.31
N LEU A 13 -9.47 -0.98 -26.50
CA LEU A 13 -9.39 -0.27 -25.23
C LEU A 13 -8.49 -1.09 -24.30
N PHE A 14 -7.24 -0.67 -24.16
CA PHE A 14 -6.40 -1.13 -23.06
C PHE A 14 -6.90 -0.44 -21.79
N VAL A 15 -7.65 -1.16 -20.96
CA VAL A 15 -7.89 -0.74 -19.58
C VAL A 15 -6.56 -0.98 -18.85
N ALA A 16 -5.82 0.09 -18.62
CA ALA A 16 -4.63 0.03 -17.77
C ALA A 16 -5.08 -0.40 -16.38
N HIS A 17 -4.67 -1.60 -15.97
CA HIS A 17 -4.91 -2.11 -14.61
C HIS A 17 -3.92 -1.40 -13.69
N PHE A 18 -4.37 -0.32 -13.08
CA PHE A 18 -3.60 0.31 -12.02
C PHE A 18 -3.76 -0.53 -10.76
N ALA A 19 -2.65 -1.06 -10.23
CA ALA A 19 -2.65 -1.70 -8.93
C ALA A 19 -3.20 -0.71 -7.89
N GLN A 20 -4.29 -1.10 -7.22
CA GLN A 20 -4.96 -0.25 -6.25
C GLN A 20 -4.06 -0.08 -5.02
N ALA A 21 -4.04 1.12 -4.44
CA ALA A 21 -3.35 1.36 -3.17
C ALA A 21 -3.97 0.57 -2.04
N SER A 22 -3.24 0.46 -0.93
CA SER A 22 -3.80 0.02 0.35
C SER A 22 -5.15 0.69 0.59
N VAL A 23 -6.16 -0.13 0.81
CA VAL A 23 -7.54 0.33 0.97
C VAL A 23 -7.86 0.39 2.47
N PHE A 24 -8.67 1.36 2.88
CA PHE A 24 -9.20 1.47 4.23
C PHE A 24 -10.71 1.66 4.21
N GLU A 25 -11.42 1.01 5.12
CA GLU A 25 -12.86 1.13 5.34
C GLU A 25 -13.18 1.32 6.83
N ASN A 26 -13.90 2.40 7.16
CA ASN A 26 -14.30 2.75 8.53
C ASN A 26 -15.81 2.84 8.73
N PHE A 27 -16.60 2.39 7.74
CA PHE A 27 -18.06 2.34 7.77
C PHE A 27 -18.80 3.66 8.08
N ASN A 28 -18.12 4.81 8.05
CA ASN A 28 -18.75 6.10 8.33
C ASN A 28 -19.86 6.44 7.31
N ALA A 29 -19.72 5.99 6.07
CA ALA A 29 -20.76 6.11 5.03
C ALA A 29 -21.80 4.98 5.04
N SER A 30 -21.66 3.98 5.92
CA SER A 30 -22.60 2.86 6.00
C SER A 30 -24.02 3.35 6.26
N ASN A 31 -24.99 2.74 5.59
CA ASN A 31 -26.42 2.95 5.81
C ASN A 31 -27.07 1.75 6.51
N ALA A 32 -26.28 0.95 7.24
CA ALA A 32 -26.81 -0.16 8.03
C ALA A 32 -27.95 0.33 8.95
N PRO A 33 -29.09 -0.38 9.00
CA PRO A 33 -30.26 0.08 9.72
C PRO A 33 -30.00 0.18 11.23
N GLU A 34 -30.64 1.13 11.88
CA GLU A 34 -30.62 1.26 13.34
C GLU A 34 -31.73 0.38 13.96
N GLY A 35 -31.41 -0.35 15.03
CA GLY A 35 -32.38 -1.11 15.82
C GLY A 35 -32.86 -2.45 15.24
N THR A 36 -32.77 -2.67 13.92
CA THR A 36 -33.06 -3.96 13.26
C THR A 36 -31.89 -4.41 12.39
N TYR A 37 -31.83 -5.70 12.06
CA TYR A 37 -30.93 -6.21 11.02
C TYR A 37 -31.56 -6.06 9.65
N GLY A 38 -30.74 -5.73 8.66
CA GLY A 38 -31.15 -5.67 7.27
C GLY A 38 -29.97 -5.85 6.32
N ASP A 39 -30.33 -5.99 5.05
CA ASP A 39 -29.36 -6.09 3.96
C ASP A 39 -29.26 -4.73 3.29
N VAL A 40 -28.05 -4.20 3.16
CA VAL A 40 -27.81 -2.88 2.58
C VAL A 40 -26.57 -2.87 1.70
N SER A 41 -26.52 -1.90 0.79
CA SER A 41 -25.34 -1.59 0.00
C SER A 41 -25.06 -0.09 0.14
N PHE A 42 -23.80 0.27 0.24
CA PHE A 42 -23.36 1.66 0.37
C PHE A 42 -22.04 1.90 -0.35
N THR A 43 -21.82 3.14 -0.78
CA THR A 43 -20.52 3.57 -1.30
C THR A 43 -19.72 4.20 -0.16
N SER A 44 -18.54 3.66 0.07
CA SER A 44 -17.62 4.12 1.11
C SER A 44 -17.18 5.56 0.87
N SER A 45 -17.15 6.36 1.94
CA SER A 45 -16.52 7.68 1.91
C SER A 45 -15.00 7.63 1.99
N SER A 46 -14.40 6.55 2.51
CA SER A 46 -12.95 6.43 2.67
C SER A 46 -12.25 5.91 1.41
N ASN A 47 -12.92 5.05 0.62
CA ASN A 47 -12.33 4.46 -0.58
C ASN A 47 -13.17 4.59 -1.86
N GLY A 48 -14.41 5.10 -1.79
CA GLY A 48 -15.28 5.30 -2.95
C GLY A 48 -15.82 4.01 -3.58
N LEU A 49 -15.60 2.84 -2.97
CA LEU A 49 -16.06 1.56 -3.47
C LEU A 49 -17.40 1.16 -2.83
N THR A 50 -18.14 0.28 -3.52
CA THR A 50 -19.43 -0.21 -3.05
C THR A 50 -19.27 -1.48 -2.24
N TRP A 51 -19.77 -1.46 -1.00
CA TRP A 51 -19.77 -2.58 -0.07
C TRP A 51 -21.17 -3.14 0.10
N ASN A 52 -21.26 -4.43 0.42
CA ASN A 52 -22.54 -5.08 0.68
C ASN A 52 -22.54 -5.64 2.09
N LEU A 53 -23.60 -5.36 2.84
CA LEU A 53 -23.83 -5.84 4.18
C LEU A 53 -25.08 -6.71 4.17
N THR A 54 -25.00 -7.92 4.71
CA THR A 54 -26.14 -8.85 4.84
C THR A 54 -26.43 -9.06 6.32
N GLN A 55 -27.68 -8.91 6.72
CA GLN A 55 -28.14 -9.01 8.11
C GLN A 55 -27.22 -8.26 9.09
N CYS A 56 -26.93 -7.01 8.75
CA CYS A 56 -26.12 -6.11 9.57
C CYS A 56 -26.97 -4.97 10.11
N ARG A 57 -26.47 -4.30 11.15
CA ARG A 57 -27.11 -3.12 11.74
C ARG A 57 -26.07 -2.13 12.28
N TYR A 58 -26.51 -0.92 12.51
CA TYR A 58 -25.78 0.06 13.31
C TYR A 58 -26.30 0.07 14.75
N ILE A 59 -25.41 0.14 15.74
CA ILE A 59 -25.77 0.24 17.16
C ILE A 59 -25.22 1.57 17.69
N PRO A 60 -26.05 2.60 17.87
CA PRO A 60 -25.57 3.88 18.38
C PRO A 60 -25.11 3.76 19.83
N GLY A 61 -23.93 4.29 20.12
CA GLY A 61 -23.42 4.38 21.49
C GLY A 61 -21.89 4.32 21.57
N LEU A 62 -21.32 5.03 22.55
CA LEU A 62 -19.87 5.06 22.78
C LEU A 62 -19.29 3.68 23.13
N TYR A 63 -20.10 2.80 23.72
CA TYR A 63 -19.68 1.47 24.16
C TYR A 63 -20.01 0.35 23.16
N THR A 64 -20.46 0.68 21.96
CA THR A 64 -20.81 -0.32 20.93
C THR A 64 -20.19 -0.02 19.57
N ASN A 65 -19.44 1.08 19.46
CA ASN A 65 -18.70 1.41 18.26
C ASN A 65 -17.19 1.29 18.52
N ILE A 66 -16.47 1.11 17.43
CA ILE A 66 -15.03 1.20 17.30
C ILE A 66 -14.81 2.50 16.54
N ASN A 67 -14.25 3.53 17.19
CA ASN A 67 -13.71 4.71 16.50
C ASN A 67 -14.67 5.48 15.56
N GLY A 68 -15.96 5.56 15.91
CA GLY A 68 -16.96 6.27 15.10
C GLY A 68 -18.19 5.43 14.85
N LYS A 69 -18.48 5.13 13.58
CA LYS A 69 -19.64 4.33 13.15
C LYS A 69 -19.19 2.95 12.69
N SER A 70 -19.56 1.92 13.44
CA SER A 70 -19.19 0.53 13.12
C SER A 70 -20.38 -0.30 12.63
N VAL A 71 -20.10 -1.52 12.14
CA VAL A 71 -21.14 -2.45 11.68
C VAL A 71 -21.27 -3.62 12.65
N ALA A 72 -22.49 -3.87 13.12
CA ALA A 72 -22.82 -5.04 13.94
C ALA A 72 -23.40 -6.17 13.08
N LEU A 73 -22.76 -7.33 13.13
CA LEU A 73 -23.11 -8.54 12.38
C LEU A 73 -24.02 -9.42 13.23
N LYS A 74 -25.17 -9.82 12.65
CA LYS A 74 -26.06 -10.82 13.26
C LYS A 74 -25.34 -12.15 13.50
N SER A 75 -25.74 -12.84 14.56
CA SER A 75 -25.23 -14.17 14.94
C SER A 75 -25.54 -15.27 13.92
N ASP A 76 -25.04 -16.47 14.21
CA ASP A 76 -25.46 -17.74 13.58
C ASP A 76 -25.14 -17.81 12.07
N GLY A 77 -24.07 -17.14 11.63
CA GLY A 77 -23.64 -17.11 10.23
C GLY A 77 -24.47 -16.18 9.34
N ALA A 78 -25.43 -15.44 9.89
CA ALA A 78 -26.31 -14.58 9.11
C ALA A 78 -25.66 -13.22 8.77
N GLY A 79 -24.93 -12.62 9.71
CA GLY A 79 -24.28 -11.32 9.53
C GLY A 79 -23.01 -11.45 8.69
N ILE A 80 -22.98 -10.76 7.54
CA ILE A 80 -21.87 -10.80 6.57
C ILE A 80 -21.51 -9.38 6.11
N ILE A 81 -20.22 -9.07 6.13
CA ILE A 81 -19.62 -7.96 5.36
C ILE A 81 -19.01 -8.56 4.11
N GLN A 82 -19.42 -8.07 2.94
CA GLN A 82 -18.89 -8.46 1.64
C GLN A 82 -18.18 -7.28 1.00
N SER A 83 -16.90 -7.48 0.69
CA SER A 83 -16.09 -6.48 0.00
C SER A 83 -16.48 -6.39 -1.49
N PRO A 84 -16.15 -5.27 -2.18
CA PRO A 84 -16.05 -5.26 -3.63
C PRO A 84 -14.93 -6.18 -4.12
N VAL A 85 -14.80 -6.33 -5.44
CA VAL A 85 -13.60 -6.90 -6.07
C VAL A 85 -12.54 -5.81 -6.18
N PHE A 86 -11.40 -6.05 -5.56
CA PHE A 86 -10.22 -5.19 -5.61
C PHE A 86 -9.24 -5.66 -6.69
N GLN A 87 -8.34 -4.77 -7.09
CA GLN A 87 -7.31 -5.00 -8.10
C GLN A 87 -5.92 -4.75 -7.54
N GLY A 88 -4.90 -5.46 -8.03
CA GLY A 88 -3.49 -5.20 -7.66
C GLY A 88 -2.95 -6.01 -6.49
N GLY A 89 -3.61 -7.13 -6.16
CA GLY A 89 -3.15 -8.09 -5.18
C GLY A 89 -3.43 -7.74 -3.71
N LEU A 90 -3.25 -8.73 -2.85
CA LEU A 90 -3.44 -8.68 -1.40
C LEU A 90 -2.32 -9.45 -0.72
N LYS A 91 -1.60 -8.77 0.20
CA LYS A 91 -0.62 -9.42 1.08
C LYS A 91 -0.99 -9.42 2.56
N GLU A 92 -1.86 -8.51 2.96
CA GLU A 92 -2.31 -8.37 4.35
C GLU A 92 -3.73 -7.81 4.40
N LEU A 93 -4.56 -8.39 5.27
CA LEU A 93 -5.89 -7.92 5.62
C LEU A 93 -6.00 -7.84 7.14
N SER A 94 -6.38 -6.69 7.67
CA SER A 94 -6.67 -6.51 9.09
C SER A 94 -7.98 -5.78 9.33
N PHE A 95 -8.56 -5.95 10.52
CA PHE A 95 -9.75 -5.22 10.97
C PHE A 95 -9.87 -5.26 12.48
N ASN A 96 -10.59 -4.29 13.03
CA ASN A 96 -10.94 -4.28 14.44
C ASN A 96 -12.25 -5.03 14.69
N GLN A 97 -12.27 -5.77 15.79
CA GLN A 97 -13.42 -6.50 16.30
C GLN A 97 -13.72 -6.08 17.74
N ARG A 98 -15.01 -5.99 18.07
CA ARG A 98 -15.50 -5.84 19.43
C ARG A 98 -16.74 -6.71 19.68
N ALA A 99 -16.96 -7.15 20.92
CA ALA A 99 -18.20 -7.85 21.28
C ALA A 99 -19.38 -6.87 21.35
N GLY A 100 -20.55 -7.29 20.82
CA GLY A 100 -21.73 -6.43 20.74
C GLY A 100 -22.54 -6.26 22.03
N TRP A 101 -22.53 -7.25 22.93
CA TRP A 101 -23.26 -7.23 24.22
C TRP A 101 -22.67 -8.19 25.27
N ILE A 102 -23.02 -7.88 26.52
CA ILE A 102 -22.47 -8.43 27.76
C ILE A 102 -22.96 -9.86 27.95
N THR A 103 -22.20 -10.80 27.42
CA THR A 103 -22.11 -12.13 28.02
C THR A 103 -20.63 -12.42 28.19
N ASP A 104 -20.07 -11.96 29.32
CA ASP A 104 -18.68 -12.16 29.68
C ASP A 104 -18.26 -13.63 29.47
N GLY A 105 -17.14 -13.82 28.78
CA GLY A 105 -16.51 -15.12 28.61
C GLY A 105 -17.10 -16.02 27.51
N GLN A 106 -18.13 -15.59 26.77
CA GLN A 106 -18.47 -16.31 25.53
C GLN A 106 -17.44 -16.04 24.44
N GLU A 107 -16.98 -17.12 23.83
CA GLU A 107 -16.14 -17.08 22.63
C GLU A 107 -16.89 -16.40 21.47
N ARG A 108 -16.15 -15.66 20.65
CA ARG A 108 -16.61 -15.07 19.40
C ARG A 108 -15.90 -15.77 18.26
N LEU A 109 -16.66 -16.29 17.32
CA LEU A 109 -16.17 -16.98 16.14
C LEU A 109 -16.41 -16.09 14.92
N ILE A 110 -15.33 -15.75 14.22
CA ILE A 110 -15.38 -15.04 12.94
C ILE A 110 -14.76 -15.91 11.89
N SER A 111 -15.35 -15.91 10.69
CA SER A 111 -14.79 -16.54 9.51
C SER A 111 -14.53 -15.49 8.45
N VAL A 112 -13.34 -15.50 7.86
CA VAL A 112 -12.93 -14.64 6.75
C VAL A 112 -12.68 -15.51 5.53
N GLU A 113 -13.50 -15.38 4.50
CA GLU A 113 -13.33 -16.06 3.22
C GLU A 113 -12.69 -15.09 2.23
N ILE A 114 -11.47 -15.35 1.77
CA ILE A 114 -10.77 -14.55 0.76
C ILE A 114 -10.78 -15.31 -0.57
N VAL A 115 -11.20 -14.64 -1.64
CA VAL A 115 -11.29 -15.18 -2.99
C VAL A 115 -10.20 -14.54 -3.87
N ASP A 116 -9.33 -15.38 -4.46
CA ASP A 116 -8.53 -15.01 -5.63
C ASP A 116 -9.46 -15.11 -6.85
N GLU A 117 -9.89 -13.97 -7.36
CA GLU A 117 -10.90 -13.89 -8.43
C GLU A 117 -10.33 -14.31 -9.79
N ASP A 118 -9.01 -14.21 -9.96
CA ASP A 118 -8.34 -14.59 -11.21
C ASP A 118 -8.18 -16.12 -11.30
N LEU A 119 -7.95 -16.78 -10.15
CA LEU A 119 -7.83 -18.23 -10.04
C LEU A 119 -9.13 -18.94 -9.65
N GLY A 120 -10.14 -18.20 -9.19
CA GLY A 120 -11.39 -18.74 -8.63
C GLY A 120 -11.16 -19.57 -7.37
N GLN A 121 -10.11 -19.27 -6.60
CA GLN A 121 -9.74 -20.02 -5.39
C GLN A 121 -10.22 -19.29 -4.14
N THR A 122 -10.74 -20.02 -3.16
CA THR A 122 -11.16 -19.47 -1.87
C THR A 122 -10.30 -20.04 -0.74
N THR A 123 -9.81 -19.16 0.12
CA THR A 123 -9.14 -19.51 1.37
C THR A 123 -9.95 -18.98 2.55
N THR A 124 -10.18 -19.82 3.55
CA THR A 124 -10.95 -19.45 4.75
C THR A 124 -10.04 -19.38 5.97
N TYR A 125 -10.21 -18.33 6.76
CA TYR A 125 -9.53 -18.11 8.04
C TYR A 125 -10.57 -17.97 9.14
N ASP A 126 -10.51 -18.85 10.14
CA ASP A 126 -11.40 -18.78 11.30
C ASP A 126 -10.64 -18.25 12.51
N PHE A 127 -11.25 -17.28 13.20
CA PHE A 127 -10.71 -16.63 14.38
C PHE A 127 -11.61 -16.90 15.57
N SER A 128 -10.99 -17.09 16.73
CA SER A 128 -11.72 -17.06 17.99
C SER A 128 -11.06 -16.17 19.03
N ASN A 129 -11.88 -15.39 19.72
CA ASN A 129 -11.46 -14.55 20.83
C ASN A 129 -12.55 -14.53 21.90
N ALA A 130 -12.13 -14.60 23.15
CA ALA A 130 -12.96 -14.38 24.32
C ALA A 130 -12.50 -13.09 24.99
N GLY A 131 -13.43 -12.19 25.29
CA GLY A 131 -13.10 -10.84 25.75
C GLY A 131 -14.25 -10.16 26.44
N ALA A 132 -13.90 -9.17 27.26
CA ALA A 132 -14.88 -8.23 27.79
C ALA A 132 -15.38 -7.32 26.66
N ASP A 133 -16.59 -6.80 26.83
CA ASP A 133 -17.27 -5.98 25.82
C ASP A 133 -16.56 -4.69 25.40
N GLN A 134 -15.63 -4.20 26.23
CA GLN A 134 -14.89 -2.97 25.93
C GLN A 134 -13.56 -3.22 25.23
N THR A 135 -13.10 -4.46 25.17
CA THR A 135 -11.84 -4.80 24.52
C THR A 135 -12.04 -4.80 23.00
N ILE A 136 -11.25 -3.97 22.32
CA ILE A 136 -11.09 -4.03 20.86
C ILE A 136 -9.97 -5.02 20.58
N TYR A 137 -10.24 -5.96 19.69
CA TYR A 137 -9.26 -6.91 19.18
C TYR A 137 -8.91 -6.54 17.76
N GLU A 138 -7.64 -6.60 17.41
CA GLU A 138 -7.23 -6.58 16.02
C GLU A 138 -7.12 -8.01 15.50
N ILE A 139 -7.78 -8.28 14.37
CA ILE A 139 -7.56 -9.50 13.60
C ILE A 139 -6.65 -9.13 12.43
N GLN A 140 -5.59 -9.91 12.24
CA GLN A 140 -4.65 -9.76 11.14
C GLN A 140 -4.47 -11.09 10.39
N ILE A 141 -4.57 -11.03 9.07
CA ILE A 141 -4.24 -12.12 8.15
C ILE A 141 -3.00 -11.67 7.36
N ASN A 142 -1.85 -12.17 7.77
CA ASN A 142 -0.55 -11.84 7.19
C ASN A 142 -0.09 -12.91 6.19
N GLY A 143 0.86 -12.55 5.33
CA GLY A 143 1.53 -13.49 4.42
C GLY A 143 0.62 -14.01 3.30
N LEU A 144 -0.40 -13.22 2.93
CA LEU A 144 -1.18 -13.49 1.73
C LEU A 144 -0.31 -13.24 0.49
N ASN A 145 -0.59 -13.95 -0.60
CA ASN A 145 0.16 -13.82 -1.84
C ASN A 145 -0.78 -13.88 -3.05
N ILE A 146 -1.84 -13.08 -3.01
CA ILE A 146 -2.74 -12.92 -4.14
C ILE A 146 -2.17 -11.79 -4.99
N THR A 147 -1.72 -12.06 -6.21
CA THR A 147 -1.09 -11.03 -7.07
C THR A 147 -2.10 -10.27 -7.94
N GLY A 148 -3.34 -10.78 -7.99
CA GLY A 148 -4.35 -10.38 -8.95
C GLY A 148 -5.57 -9.72 -8.33
N SER A 149 -6.72 -9.95 -8.95
CA SER A 149 -8.01 -9.51 -8.43
C SER A 149 -8.40 -10.33 -7.19
N TYR A 150 -9.01 -9.69 -6.18
CA TYR A 150 -9.48 -10.39 -4.99
C TYR A 150 -10.76 -9.80 -4.41
N SER A 151 -11.49 -10.60 -3.65
CA SER A 151 -12.59 -10.15 -2.78
C SER A 151 -12.56 -10.93 -1.47
N TYR A 152 -13.32 -10.49 -0.47
CA TYR A 152 -13.47 -11.26 0.77
C TYR A 152 -14.83 -11.07 1.44
N LYS A 153 -15.11 -11.96 2.39
CA LYS A 153 -16.29 -11.94 3.28
C LYS A 153 -15.86 -12.07 4.72
N ILE A 154 -16.44 -11.27 5.61
CA ILE A 154 -16.32 -11.45 7.06
C ILE A 154 -17.68 -11.90 7.58
N THR A 155 -17.72 -13.07 8.21
CA THR A 155 -18.96 -13.69 8.71
C THR A 155 -18.90 -13.89 10.21
N ASN A 156 -19.94 -13.48 10.93
CA ASN A 156 -20.09 -13.82 12.35
C ASN A 156 -20.63 -15.26 12.47
N LYS A 157 -19.79 -16.19 12.92
CA LYS A 157 -20.13 -17.60 13.14
C LYS A 157 -20.59 -17.89 14.56
N THR A 158 -20.57 -16.90 15.45
CA THR A 158 -20.93 -17.08 16.86
C THR A 158 -22.41 -17.34 17.02
N GLU A 159 -22.78 -18.34 17.81
CA GLU A 159 -24.18 -18.60 18.13
C GLU A 159 -24.73 -17.54 19.09
N GLY A 160 -25.89 -16.96 18.78
CA GLY A 160 -26.63 -16.04 19.64
C GLY A 160 -25.91 -14.74 20.03
N THR A 161 -24.72 -14.47 19.49
CA THR A 161 -23.95 -13.26 19.83
C THR A 161 -23.60 -12.41 18.64
N ILE A 162 -23.67 -11.10 18.85
CA ILE A 162 -23.35 -10.05 17.88
C ILE A 162 -21.87 -9.72 17.95
N ILE A 163 -21.28 -9.47 16.79
CA ILE A 163 -19.91 -8.99 16.64
C ILE A 163 -19.95 -7.63 15.96
N ILE A 164 -19.18 -6.68 16.46
CA ILE A 164 -18.96 -5.36 15.86
C ILE A 164 -17.64 -5.40 15.10
N ILE A 165 -17.65 -4.90 13.87
CA ILE A 165 -16.48 -4.80 12.98
C ILE A 165 -16.30 -3.36 12.53
N ASP A 166 -15.04 -2.93 12.46
CA ASP A 166 -14.66 -1.64 11.90
C ASP A 166 -13.19 -1.62 11.44
N ASN A 167 -12.77 -0.49 10.86
CA ASN A 167 -11.39 -0.18 10.47
C ASN A 167 -10.72 -1.30 9.65
N ILE A 168 -11.39 -1.74 8.59
CA ILE A 168 -10.82 -2.76 7.71
C ILE A 168 -9.70 -2.15 6.88
N MET A 169 -8.50 -2.71 6.97
CA MET A 169 -7.32 -2.32 6.22
C MET A 169 -6.86 -3.45 5.30
N MET A 170 -6.55 -3.10 4.05
CA MET A 170 -6.01 -4.02 3.06
C MET A 170 -4.71 -3.46 2.54
N VAL A 171 -3.66 -4.28 2.50
CA VAL A 171 -2.35 -3.88 1.97
C VAL A 171 -2.07 -4.67 0.69
N GLY A 172 -1.80 -3.95 -0.41
CA GLY A 172 -1.48 -4.56 -1.70
C GLY A 172 -0.10 -5.21 -1.72
N THR A 173 0.14 -6.13 -2.65
CA THR A 173 1.43 -6.83 -2.77
C THR A 173 2.60 -5.91 -3.13
N GLU A 174 2.30 -4.74 -3.72
CA GLU A 174 3.28 -3.73 -4.12
C GLU A 174 3.48 -2.63 -3.05
N ASP A 175 2.68 -2.66 -1.98
CA ASP A 175 2.78 -1.68 -0.91
C ASP A 175 3.78 -2.16 0.13
N ASN A 176 4.41 -1.22 0.83
CA ASN A 176 5.10 -1.45 2.09
C ASN A 176 4.22 -0.93 3.24
N LEU A 177 4.39 -1.47 4.45
CA LEU A 177 3.64 -1.07 5.65
C LEU A 177 4.60 -0.87 6.82
N GLU A 178 4.40 0.23 7.55
CA GLU A 178 4.96 0.48 8.87
C GLU A 178 3.82 0.65 9.89
N THR A 179 3.85 -0.18 10.92
CA THR A 179 3.02 -0.06 12.12
C THR A 179 3.92 0.31 13.28
N ILE A 180 3.45 1.17 14.18
CA ILE A 180 4.29 1.75 15.23
C ILE A 180 4.51 0.78 16.42
N GLU A 181 4.08 -0.46 16.28
CA GLU A 181 4.12 -1.52 17.30
C GLU A 181 5.52 -1.77 17.87
N ASN A 182 6.56 -1.64 17.04
CA ASN A 182 7.95 -1.84 17.46
C ASN A 182 8.53 -0.65 18.23
N ALA A 183 7.83 0.48 18.29
CA ALA A 183 8.32 1.68 18.95
C ALA A 183 8.22 1.57 20.47
N SER A 184 9.23 2.07 21.17
CA SER A 184 9.17 2.30 22.62
C SER A 184 9.15 3.81 22.83
N ILE A 185 7.95 4.38 22.84
CA ILE A 185 7.71 5.82 22.99
C ILE A 185 7.08 6.05 24.37
N ALA A 186 7.50 7.10 25.07
CA ALA A 186 6.92 7.48 26.35
C ALA A 186 5.44 7.89 26.22
N ASP A 187 4.62 7.55 27.21
CA ASP A 187 3.17 7.81 27.18
C ASP A 187 2.80 9.27 27.56
N ASN A 188 3.61 9.90 28.42
CA ASN A 188 3.23 11.14 29.11
C ASN A 188 4.19 12.33 28.85
N SER A 189 5.21 12.14 28.03
CA SER A 189 6.14 13.20 27.65
C SER A 189 6.49 13.12 26.18
N TYR A 190 6.51 14.27 25.52
CA TYR A 190 7.02 14.39 24.16
C TYR A 190 8.53 14.22 24.15
N GLU A 191 9.00 13.32 23.29
CA GLU A 191 10.43 13.04 23.13
C GLU A 191 10.82 12.90 21.66
N THR A 192 12.13 12.81 21.45
CA THR A 192 12.75 12.49 20.17
C THR A 192 13.44 11.16 20.32
N GLY A 193 13.25 10.27 19.36
CA GLY A 193 13.80 8.93 19.44
C GLY A 193 13.82 8.24 18.09
N SER A 194 14.09 6.94 18.15
CA SER A 194 14.07 6.07 17.00
C SER A 194 13.57 4.69 17.38
N PHE A 195 13.14 3.93 16.38
CA PHE A 195 12.75 2.53 16.54
C PHE A 195 13.05 1.75 15.26
N THR A 196 13.12 0.43 15.38
CA THR A 196 13.24 -0.46 14.22
C THR A 196 11.84 -0.73 13.70
N GLY A 197 11.57 -0.32 12.46
CA GLY A 197 10.28 -0.51 11.82
C GLY A 197 10.05 -1.94 11.33
N ASN A 198 8.87 -2.19 10.78
CA ASN A 198 8.44 -3.51 10.27
C ASN A 198 9.35 -4.03 9.13
N ASN A 199 9.97 -3.12 8.38
CA ASN A 199 10.93 -3.44 7.32
C ASN A 199 12.37 -3.61 7.83
N GLY A 200 12.61 -3.56 9.15
CA GLY A 200 13.94 -3.62 9.77
C GLY A 200 14.73 -2.30 9.68
N GLY A 201 14.20 -1.27 9.03
CA GLY A 201 14.81 0.05 8.94
C GLY A 201 14.70 0.85 10.24
N THR A 202 15.60 1.80 10.46
CA THR A 202 15.49 2.72 11.60
C THR A 202 14.61 3.92 11.24
N TRP A 203 13.48 4.04 11.92
CA TRP A 203 12.59 5.20 11.86
C TRP A 203 12.99 6.20 12.92
N LEU A 204 12.82 7.49 12.62
CA LEU A 204 13.07 8.57 13.57
C LEU A 204 11.77 9.28 13.88
N TYR A 205 11.62 9.79 15.09
CA TYR A 205 10.52 10.69 15.42
C TYR A 205 11.02 11.82 16.31
N SER A 206 10.32 12.95 16.27
CA SER A 206 10.59 14.12 17.11
C SER A 206 9.31 14.72 17.63
N ASN A 207 9.33 15.12 18.91
CA ASN A 207 8.15 15.53 19.66
C ASN A 207 6.99 14.53 19.48
N GLY A 208 7.31 13.24 19.64
CA GLY A 208 6.36 12.14 19.62
C GLY A 208 6.10 11.62 21.04
N ARG A 209 4.90 11.08 21.28
CA ARG A 209 4.54 10.31 22.48
C ARG A 209 3.53 9.22 22.13
N THR A 210 3.34 8.20 22.97
CA THR A 210 2.21 7.28 22.83
C THR A 210 0.91 7.99 23.21
N PRO A 211 -0.19 7.83 22.46
CA PRO A 211 -1.49 8.35 22.87
C PRO A 211 -2.05 7.61 24.08
N LEU A 212 -2.66 8.37 25.01
CA LEU A 212 -3.25 7.80 26.23
C LEU A 212 -4.67 7.26 26.03
N GLU A 213 -5.42 7.84 25.09
CA GLU A 213 -6.84 7.55 24.93
C GLU A 213 -7.16 6.81 23.63
N TYR A 214 -6.36 6.99 22.58
CA TYR A 214 -6.69 6.47 21.27
C TYR A 214 -5.48 5.96 20.51
N ILE A 215 -5.54 4.68 20.18
CA ILE A 215 -4.53 3.96 19.42
C ILE A 215 -5.19 3.51 18.12
N ILE A 216 -4.53 3.78 16.99
CA ILE A 216 -4.98 3.41 15.63
C ILE A 216 -4.47 2.01 15.32
N GLY A 217 -5.32 0.99 15.45
CA GLY A 217 -4.89 -0.40 15.27
C GLY A 217 -3.94 -0.85 16.39
N GLY A 218 -3.82 -2.17 16.59
CA GLY A 218 -2.89 -2.76 17.54
C GLY A 218 -2.87 -2.17 18.95
N ASP A 219 -1.65 -2.09 19.51
CA ASP A 219 -1.33 -1.67 20.86
C ASP A 219 -0.58 -0.32 20.91
N LYS A 220 -0.06 0.20 19.78
CA LYS A 220 0.70 1.46 19.76
C LYS A 220 0.53 2.26 18.49
N SER A 221 0.39 3.57 18.67
CA SER A 221 0.49 4.59 17.62
C SER A 221 1.37 5.75 18.08
N ILE A 222 1.75 6.65 17.17
CA ILE A 222 2.53 7.85 17.53
C ILE A 222 1.65 9.09 17.53
N MET A 223 1.65 9.81 18.65
CA MET A 223 1.08 11.14 18.73
C MET A 223 2.15 12.20 18.53
N LEU A 224 2.00 13.02 17.50
CA LEU A 224 2.89 14.13 17.17
C LEU A 224 2.37 15.43 17.77
N LYS A 225 3.23 16.12 18.51
CA LYS A 225 2.95 17.44 19.07
C LYS A 225 2.67 18.47 17.97
N ASP A 226 1.84 19.46 18.28
CA ASP A 226 1.82 20.71 17.55
C ASP A 226 3.20 21.40 17.62
N THR A 227 3.49 22.28 16.66
CA THR A 227 4.82 22.92 16.54
C THR A 227 5.92 21.99 15.99
N TYR A 228 5.64 21.33 14.86
CA TYR A 228 6.62 20.56 14.07
C TYR A 228 7.06 19.22 14.69
N GLY A 229 6.17 18.53 15.41
CA GLY A 229 6.37 17.09 15.65
C GLY A 229 6.37 16.31 14.33
N TYR A 230 7.23 15.30 14.20
CA TYR A 230 7.32 14.50 12.98
C TYR A 230 7.66 13.04 13.24
N ILE A 231 7.29 12.19 12.29
CA ILE A 231 7.83 10.85 12.09
C ILE A 231 8.53 10.79 10.72
N GLN A 232 9.68 10.13 10.68
CA GLN A 232 10.53 10.01 9.50
C GLN A 232 10.82 8.53 9.21
N SER A 233 10.68 8.15 7.94
CA SER A 233 11.06 6.83 7.46
C SER A 233 12.56 6.58 7.55
N ASN A 234 12.95 5.31 7.51
CA ASN A 234 14.31 4.96 7.12
C ASN A 234 14.61 5.41 5.67
N LEU A 235 15.87 5.30 5.25
CA LEU A 235 16.22 5.45 3.84
C LEU A 235 15.62 4.29 3.03
N LEU A 236 14.69 4.62 2.13
CA LEU A 236 14.08 3.73 1.16
C LEU A 236 15.01 3.59 -0.05
N SER A 237 15.26 2.38 -0.54
CA SER A 237 16.19 2.16 -1.67
C SER A 237 15.57 2.39 -3.05
N ASN A 238 14.24 2.31 -3.16
CA ASN A 238 13.54 2.16 -4.43
C ASN A 238 12.66 3.37 -4.78
N GLY A 239 12.97 4.57 -4.28
CA GLY A 239 12.15 5.75 -4.53
C GLY A 239 10.80 5.73 -3.81
N LEU A 240 9.98 6.73 -4.10
CA LEU A 240 8.66 6.91 -3.50
C LEU A 240 7.68 7.42 -4.55
N LYS A 241 6.61 6.65 -4.80
CA LYS A 241 5.55 6.98 -5.77
C LYS A 241 4.32 7.56 -5.08
N GLU A 242 3.92 6.93 -3.98
CA GLU A 242 2.68 7.19 -3.26
C GLU A 242 2.89 6.86 -1.78
N LEU A 243 2.25 7.63 -0.91
CA LEU A 243 2.27 7.46 0.54
C LEU A 243 0.83 7.53 1.05
N SER A 244 0.45 6.65 1.97
CA SER A 244 -0.77 6.75 2.75
C SER A 244 -0.51 6.53 4.23
N PHE A 245 -1.34 7.09 5.10
CA PHE A 245 -1.30 6.86 6.54
C PHE A 245 -2.67 7.11 7.15
N LEU A 246 -2.93 6.47 8.29
CA LEU A 246 -4.08 6.76 9.11
C LEU A 246 -3.75 7.85 10.12
N ALA A 247 -4.72 8.72 10.39
CA ALA A 247 -4.57 9.78 11.36
C ALA A 247 -5.87 10.02 12.13
N VAL A 248 -5.74 10.32 13.41
CA VAL A 248 -6.85 10.76 14.26
C VAL A 248 -6.44 12.00 15.03
N GLN A 249 -7.39 12.90 15.26
CA GLN A 249 -7.17 13.99 16.20
C GLN A 249 -7.16 13.50 17.64
N ASN A 250 -6.22 14.00 18.44
CA ASN A 250 -6.31 13.87 19.89
C ASN A 250 -7.07 15.06 20.51
N TRP A 251 -7.78 14.81 21.61
CA TRP A 251 -8.73 15.74 22.24
C TRP A 251 -8.16 17.14 22.49
N ILE A 252 -8.79 18.15 21.88
CA ILE A 252 -8.56 19.57 22.19
C ILE A 252 -9.91 20.28 22.19
N GLY A 253 -10.19 21.08 23.23
CA GLY A 253 -11.49 21.70 23.49
C GLY A 253 -11.97 22.78 22.51
N ASN A 254 -11.40 22.88 21.32
CA ASN A 254 -11.76 23.88 20.30
C ASN A 254 -11.90 23.19 18.93
N SER A 255 -12.74 23.70 18.03
CA SER A 255 -12.70 23.30 16.60
C SER A 255 -11.60 24.08 15.85
N GLY A 256 -11.17 23.65 14.66
CA GLY A 256 -10.17 24.36 13.86
C GLY A 256 -9.58 23.56 12.71
N VAL A 257 -8.72 24.17 11.90
CA VAL A 257 -8.00 23.45 10.83
C VAL A 257 -6.62 23.04 11.34
N GLN A 258 -6.32 21.74 11.31
CA GLN A 258 -4.98 21.21 11.51
C GLN A 258 -4.26 21.14 10.16
N ASN A 259 -2.95 21.40 10.18
CA ASN A 259 -2.10 21.40 8.99
C ASN A 259 -1.02 20.33 9.12
N PHE A 260 -0.84 19.55 8.06
CA PHE A 260 0.23 18.57 7.93
C PHE A 260 1.11 18.91 6.74
N GLN A 261 2.34 18.45 6.81
CA GLN A 261 3.25 18.51 5.68
C GLN A 261 3.80 17.11 5.43
N LEU A 262 3.88 16.74 4.16
CA LEU A 262 4.73 15.65 3.71
C LEU A 262 5.99 16.26 3.09
N LYS A 263 7.15 15.85 3.57
CA LYS A 263 8.46 16.24 3.01
C LYS A 263 9.23 15.00 2.60
N VAL A 264 9.83 14.99 1.42
CA VAL A 264 10.66 13.88 0.94
C VAL A 264 12.06 14.40 0.65
N TYR A 265 13.05 13.69 1.17
CA TYR A 265 14.47 14.01 1.08
C TYR A 265 15.16 12.94 0.25
N ASP A 266 16.12 13.33 -0.58
CA ASP A 266 16.96 12.37 -1.31
C ASP A 266 18.04 11.73 -0.40
N ALA A 267 18.92 10.93 -0.99
CA ALA A 267 20.00 10.27 -0.27
C ALA A 267 21.05 11.22 0.35
N ASN A 268 21.06 12.50 -0.04
CA ASN A 268 21.96 13.53 0.49
C ASN A 268 21.28 14.41 1.56
N ASP A 269 20.05 14.06 1.98
CA ASP A 269 19.20 14.86 2.87
C ASP A 269 18.73 16.19 2.24
N ASP A 270 18.75 16.31 0.91
CA ASP A 270 18.20 17.45 0.19
C ASP A 270 16.68 17.28 0.00
N LEU A 271 15.90 18.32 0.30
CA LEU A 271 14.44 18.31 0.12
C LEU A 271 14.09 18.30 -1.39
N VAL A 272 13.47 17.22 -1.86
CA VAL A 272 13.11 17.02 -3.28
C VAL A 272 11.61 17.04 -3.57
N PHE A 273 10.77 16.88 -2.54
CA PHE A 273 9.32 17.02 -2.67
C PHE A 273 8.72 17.55 -1.36
N GLU A 274 7.71 18.41 -1.48
CA GLU A 274 6.96 18.93 -0.34
C GLU A 274 5.48 19.09 -0.70
N LYS A 275 4.60 18.65 0.20
CA LYS A 275 3.14 18.86 0.14
C LYS A 275 2.71 19.54 1.43
N ASN A 276 2.21 20.77 1.34
CA ASN A 276 1.92 21.66 2.48
C ASN A 276 0.44 21.93 2.74
N ASP A 277 -0.44 21.40 1.89
CA ASP A 277 -1.89 21.62 1.87
C ASP A 277 -2.67 20.39 2.38
N LEU A 278 -2.02 19.55 3.16
CA LEU A 278 -2.70 18.46 3.86
C LEU A 278 -3.39 19.08 5.08
N THR A 279 -4.70 19.20 5.03
CA THR A 279 -5.49 19.80 6.12
C THR A 279 -6.50 18.81 6.68
N TYR A 280 -6.89 19.06 7.93
CA TYR A 280 -8.01 18.39 8.58
C TYR A 280 -8.88 19.39 9.31
N GLU A 281 -10.20 19.32 9.11
CA GLU A 281 -11.14 20.07 9.93
C GLU A 281 -11.41 19.35 11.24
N ARG A 282 -10.72 19.78 12.30
CA ARG A 282 -11.00 19.35 13.67
C ARG A 282 -12.37 19.85 14.11
N GLN A 283 -13.16 18.93 14.64
CA GLN A 283 -14.41 19.21 15.31
C GLN A 283 -14.30 18.87 16.80
N SER A 284 -14.65 19.82 17.68
CA SER A 284 -14.63 19.63 19.14
C SER A 284 -15.59 18.54 19.63
N GLU A 285 -16.64 18.25 18.87
CA GLU A 285 -17.68 17.26 19.20
C GLU A 285 -17.32 15.84 18.70
N HIS A 286 -16.46 15.71 17.68
CA HIS A 286 -16.12 14.43 17.06
C HIS A 286 -14.81 13.90 17.64
N ARG A 287 -14.87 13.30 18.83
CA ARG A 287 -13.69 12.62 19.35
C ARG A 287 -13.39 11.43 18.45
N PHE A 288 -12.14 11.35 18.00
CA PHE A 288 -11.58 10.12 17.45
C PHE A 288 -12.04 9.65 16.07
N GLU A 289 -12.50 10.55 15.21
CA GLU A 289 -12.78 10.20 13.82
C GLU A 289 -11.47 9.84 13.08
N LEU A 290 -11.43 8.65 12.49
CA LEU A 290 -10.24 8.12 11.82
C LEU A 290 -10.22 8.50 10.34
N PHE A 291 -9.11 9.09 9.89
CA PHE A 291 -8.92 9.55 8.52
C PHE A 291 -7.79 8.80 7.84
N GLN A 292 -7.96 8.50 6.56
CA GLN A 292 -6.87 8.07 5.69
C GLN A 292 -6.42 9.24 4.82
N TYR A 293 -5.11 9.52 4.84
CA TYR A 293 -4.47 10.40 3.88
C TYR A 293 -3.85 9.57 2.78
N THR A 294 -4.02 9.96 1.52
CA THR A 294 -3.32 9.35 0.38
C THR A 294 -2.70 10.46 -0.47
N ILE A 295 -1.38 10.46 -0.55
CA ILE A 295 -0.59 11.43 -1.30
C ILE A 295 0.01 10.70 -2.50
N SER A 296 -0.52 11.00 -3.68
CA SER A 296 -0.05 10.50 -4.97
C SER A 296 0.78 11.55 -5.71
N GLY A 297 1.48 11.13 -6.77
CA GLY A 297 2.27 12.02 -7.62
C GLY A 297 3.61 12.47 -7.02
N ILE A 298 4.15 11.73 -6.04
CA ILE A 298 5.45 12.02 -5.42
C ILE A 298 6.59 11.77 -6.41
N ASP A 299 6.52 10.65 -7.14
CA ASP A 299 7.38 10.31 -8.30
C ASP A 299 8.90 10.49 -8.11
N ILE A 300 9.41 10.30 -6.89
CA ILE A 300 10.84 10.37 -6.57
C ILE A 300 11.51 9.03 -6.89
N VAL A 301 12.57 9.06 -7.69
CA VAL A 301 13.33 7.88 -8.11
C VAL A 301 14.64 7.79 -7.33
N GLY A 302 15.06 6.57 -6.98
CA GLY A 302 16.30 6.32 -6.25
C GLY A 302 16.13 6.45 -4.74
N ALA A 303 17.23 6.38 -3.99
CA ALA A 303 17.13 6.33 -2.54
C ALA A 303 16.58 7.65 -1.95
N CYS A 304 15.60 7.56 -1.05
CA CYS A 304 14.95 8.72 -0.42
C CYS A 304 14.42 8.38 0.97
N SER A 305 14.04 9.40 1.75
CA SER A 305 13.27 9.25 2.98
C SER A 305 12.14 10.27 3.02
N PHE A 306 11.10 10.04 3.83
CA PHE A 306 10.01 11.00 3.98
C PHE A 306 9.74 11.34 5.45
N ARG A 307 9.19 12.53 5.68
CA ARG A 307 8.69 13.03 6.97
C ARG A 307 7.23 13.39 6.87
N ILE A 308 6.42 12.85 7.78
CA ILE A 308 5.06 13.36 8.04
C ILE A 308 5.18 14.30 9.24
N VAL A 309 4.83 15.57 9.03
CA VAL A 309 5.04 16.66 9.98
C VAL A 309 3.69 17.23 10.42
N ASN A 310 3.46 17.31 11.72
CA ASN A 310 2.38 18.12 12.27
C ASN A 310 2.81 19.60 12.27
N ALA A 311 2.36 20.33 11.26
CA ALA A 311 2.66 21.74 11.06
C ALA A 311 1.58 22.67 11.65
N SER A 312 0.70 22.14 12.48
CA SER A 312 -0.33 22.93 13.17
C SER A 312 0.31 23.91 14.17
N SER A 313 -0.21 25.14 14.22
CA SER A 313 0.34 26.21 15.06
C SER A 313 -0.35 26.26 16.43
N ASN A 314 0.25 25.61 17.44
CA ASN A 314 -0.24 25.60 18.84
C ASN A 314 -1.69 25.08 19.03
N ILE A 315 -2.20 24.31 18.05
CA ILE A 315 -3.60 23.86 18.04
C ILE A 315 -3.73 22.45 17.46
N GLY A 316 -3.11 21.42 18.03
CA GLY A 316 -3.36 20.08 17.50
C GLY A 316 -2.32 19.04 17.84
N GLU A 317 -2.69 18.06 18.65
CA GLU A 317 -1.98 16.80 18.68
C GLU A 317 -2.67 15.86 17.66
N ILE A 318 -1.87 15.16 16.86
CA ILE A 318 -2.37 14.18 15.89
C ILE A 318 -1.76 12.83 16.21
N VAL A 319 -2.58 11.79 16.24
CA VAL A 319 -2.10 10.41 16.29
C VAL A 319 -2.00 9.90 14.86
N ILE A 320 -0.90 9.25 14.52
CA ILE A 320 -0.62 8.67 13.21
C ILE A 320 -0.27 7.20 13.39
N ASP A 321 -0.70 6.37 12.44
CA ASP A 321 -0.27 4.98 12.34
C ASP A 321 -0.52 4.42 10.93
N ASN A 322 -0.19 3.14 10.74
CA ASN A 322 -0.45 2.35 9.55
C ASN A 322 0.00 3.09 8.28
N ILE A 323 1.29 3.45 8.27
CA ILE A 323 1.91 4.20 7.19
C ILE A 323 2.22 3.20 6.06
N THR A 324 1.59 3.37 4.91
CA THR A 324 1.85 2.57 3.71
C THR A 324 2.51 3.40 2.63
N TRP A 325 3.38 2.78 1.83
CA TRP A 325 3.98 3.46 0.68
C TRP A 325 4.23 2.52 -0.49
N LYS A 326 4.21 3.10 -1.69
CA LYS A 326 4.62 2.41 -2.91
C LYS A 326 5.98 2.90 -3.36
N ASP A 327 6.85 1.94 -3.61
CA ASP A 327 8.13 2.22 -4.23
C ASP A 327 7.93 2.79 -5.65
N LYS A 328 8.84 3.66 -6.06
CA LYS A 328 8.98 4.13 -7.45
C LYS A 328 10.28 3.50 -7.98
N PRO A 329 10.29 2.16 -8.21
CA PRO A 329 11.52 1.49 -8.60
C PRO A 329 12.10 2.21 -9.81
N ILE A 330 13.42 2.37 -9.82
CA ILE A 330 14.11 2.83 -11.02
C ILE A 330 13.61 1.91 -12.11
N SER A 331 12.89 2.46 -13.09
CA SER A 331 12.60 1.69 -14.29
C SER A 331 13.96 1.46 -14.93
N THR A 332 14.59 0.35 -14.59
CA THR A 332 15.66 -0.24 -15.37
C THR A 332 15.08 -0.85 -16.64
N GLY A 333 13.92 -0.35 -17.09
CA GLY A 333 13.59 -0.25 -18.50
C GLY A 333 14.75 0.46 -19.17
N ILE A 334 15.77 -0.34 -19.47
CA ILE A 334 16.49 -0.26 -20.70
C ILE A 334 15.41 0.05 -21.71
N LYS A 335 15.36 1.29 -22.19
CA LYS A 335 14.64 1.56 -23.42
C LYS A 335 15.30 0.59 -24.41
N ASP A 336 14.61 -0.50 -24.73
CA ASP A 336 14.57 -0.98 -26.08
C ASP A 336 14.00 0.21 -26.88
N THR A 337 14.83 1.23 -27.07
CA THR A 337 14.90 1.85 -28.37
C THR A 337 15.20 0.65 -29.23
N GLU A 338 14.16 0.10 -29.87
CA GLU A 338 14.31 -0.64 -31.11
C GLU A 338 15.07 0.31 -32.01
N VAL A 339 16.39 0.33 -31.88
CA VAL A 339 17.25 0.93 -32.84
C VAL A 339 17.20 -0.09 -33.95
N ASP A 340 16.35 0.23 -34.93
CA ASP A 340 15.98 -0.62 -36.05
C ASP A 340 17.16 -1.47 -36.52
N ASN A 341 16.92 -2.78 -36.50
CA ASN A 341 17.74 -3.84 -37.07
C ASN A 341 18.94 -4.35 -36.27
N LEU A 342 18.98 -4.21 -34.94
CA LEU A 342 19.93 -4.96 -34.11
C LEU A 342 19.39 -6.36 -33.82
N THR A 343 20.12 -7.40 -34.19
CA THR A 343 19.83 -8.80 -33.81
C THR A 343 20.96 -9.32 -32.94
N VAL A 344 20.63 -9.77 -31.73
CA VAL A 344 21.58 -10.35 -30.78
C VAL A 344 21.17 -11.79 -30.49
N PHE A 345 22.10 -12.73 -30.63
CA PHE A 345 21.86 -14.15 -30.34
C PHE A 345 23.15 -14.84 -29.86
N SER A 346 23.01 -15.96 -29.16
CA SER A 346 24.15 -16.78 -28.75
C SER A 346 24.48 -17.85 -29.79
N ARG A 347 25.76 -18.10 -30.04
CA ARG A 347 26.25 -19.28 -30.75
C ARG A 347 27.40 -19.89 -29.94
N GLU A 348 27.14 -21.04 -29.31
CA GLU A 348 28.07 -21.67 -28.36
C GLU A 348 28.47 -20.69 -27.25
N LYS A 349 29.78 -20.48 -27.01
CA LYS A 349 30.33 -19.50 -26.05
C LYS A 349 30.54 -18.11 -26.67
N ASN A 350 29.84 -17.78 -27.75
CA ASN A 350 29.91 -16.47 -28.38
C ASN A 350 28.56 -15.77 -28.36
N ILE A 351 28.61 -14.46 -28.20
CA ILE A 351 27.50 -13.54 -28.45
C ILE A 351 27.70 -12.95 -29.84
N VAL A 352 26.74 -13.20 -30.72
CA VAL A 352 26.75 -12.69 -32.09
C VAL A 352 25.79 -11.53 -32.19
N ILE A 353 26.30 -10.41 -32.68
CA ILE A 353 25.55 -9.18 -32.85
C ILE A 353 25.57 -8.84 -34.33
N ARG A 354 24.39 -8.62 -34.90
CA ARG A 354 24.19 -8.20 -36.28
C ARG A 354 23.44 -6.90 -36.30
N LYS A 355 23.81 -6.03 -37.23
CA LYS A 355 23.11 -4.77 -37.46
C LYS A 355 22.84 -4.59 -38.94
N ALA A 356 21.57 -4.55 -39.33
CA ALA A 356 21.27 -4.35 -40.74
C ALA A 356 21.56 -2.92 -41.18
N GLY A 357 22.05 -2.78 -42.41
CA GLY A 357 22.25 -1.50 -43.08
C GLY A 357 23.50 -0.70 -42.68
N ARG A 358 24.17 -1.00 -41.56
CA ARG A 358 25.31 -0.19 -41.07
C ARG A 358 26.24 -0.95 -40.12
N GLU A 359 27.39 -0.33 -39.86
CA GLU A 359 28.41 -0.81 -38.93
C GLU A 359 27.90 -0.76 -37.47
N ILE A 360 28.42 -1.68 -36.65
CA ILE A 360 27.97 -1.88 -35.27
C ILE A 360 28.46 -0.75 -34.35
N GLY A 361 29.69 -0.24 -34.55
CA GLY A 361 30.32 0.72 -33.64
C GLY A 361 30.93 0.02 -32.43
N LYS A 362 30.82 0.64 -31.24
CA LYS A 362 31.32 0.07 -29.99
C LYS A 362 30.30 -0.86 -29.35
N VAL A 363 30.68 -2.10 -29.08
CA VAL A 363 29.90 -3.05 -28.28
C VAL A 363 30.52 -3.18 -26.90
N SER A 364 29.67 -3.19 -25.87
CA SER A 364 30.04 -3.54 -24.50
C SER A 364 29.13 -4.64 -23.98
N VAL A 365 29.71 -5.67 -23.38
CA VAL A 365 29.03 -6.86 -22.86
C VAL A 365 29.20 -6.89 -21.35
N TYR A 366 28.10 -6.97 -20.61
CA TYR A 366 28.07 -7.02 -19.17
C TYR A 366 27.44 -8.33 -18.68
N ASN A 367 27.94 -8.87 -17.58
CA ASN A 367 27.30 -10.01 -16.90
C ASN A 367 26.10 -9.54 -16.05
N VAL A 368 25.37 -10.48 -15.44
CA VAL A 368 24.20 -10.19 -14.57
C VAL A 368 24.53 -9.33 -13.33
N SER A 369 25.79 -9.29 -12.92
CA SER A 369 26.25 -8.44 -11.81
C SER A 369 26.62 -7.03 -12.26
N GLY A 370 26.43 -6.70 -13.54
CA GLY A 370 26.76 -5.39 -14.12
C GLY A 370 28.26 -5.20 -14.41
N GLN A 371 29.09 -6.23 -14.30
CA GLN A 371 30.52 -6.14 -14.60
C GLN A 371 30.75 -6.20 -16.11
N LEU A 372 31.60 -5.32 -16.64
CA LEU A 372 32.03 -5.34 -18.04
C LEU A 372 32.89 -6.59 -18.29
N VAL A 373 32.39 -7.51 -19.11
CA VAL A 373 33.05 -8.76 -19.49
C VAL A 373 33.88 -8.58 -20.75
N ASN A 374 33.37 -7.82 -21.73
CA ASN A 374 34.06 -7.60 -22.99
C ASN A 374 33.66 -6.24 -23.61
N SER A 375 34.57 -5.63 -24.36
CA SER A 375 34.29 -4.44 -25.15
C SER A 375 35.08 -4.47 -26.46
N ILE A 376 34.40 -4.26 -27.58
CA ILE A 376 35.01 -4.24 -28.91
C ILE A 376 34.45 -3.09 -29.73
N GLU A 377 35.31 -2.43 -30.48
CA GLU A 377 34.90 -1.48 -31.53
C GLU A 377 34.98 -2.20 -32.88
N SER A 378 33.89 -2.16 -33.64
CA SER A 378 33.75 -2.90 -34.88
C SER A 378 33.13 -2.04 -35.97
N ALA A 379 33.88 -1.87 -37.05
CA ALA A 379 33.39 -1.34 -38.32
C ALA A 379 32.62 -2.41 -39.14
N ASN A 380 32.45 -3.63 -38.62
CA ASN A 380 31.69 -4.67 -39.30
C ASN A 380 30.20 -4.58 -38.96
N ARG A 381 29.37 -5.15 -39.84
CA ARG A 381 27.91 -5.33 -39.62
C ARG A 381 27.58 -6.54 -38.75
N GLU A 382 28.57 -7.39 -38.48
CA GLU A 382 28.48 -8.55 -37.61
C GLU A 382 29.74 -8.60 -36.74
N VAL A 383 29.58 -8.90 -35.45
CA VAL A 383 30.68 -9.20 -34.53
C VAL A 383 30.32 -10.39 -33.67
N SER A 384 31.30 -11.26 -33.45
CA SER A 384 31.20 -12.42 -32.55
C SER A 384 32.12 -12.17 -31.36
N ILE A 385 31.55 -12.13 -30.16
CA ILE A 385 32.25 -11.80 -28.92
C ILE A 385 32.28 -13.03 -28.02
N PRO A 386 33.46 -13.58 -27.71
CA PRO A 386 33.55 -14.73 -26.82
C PRO A 386 33.23 -14.32 -25.38
N VAL A 387 32.55 -15.21 -24.66
CA VAL A 387 32.30 -15.12 -23.22
C VAL A 387 32.76 -16.39 -22.50
N GLU A 388 33.22 -16.23 -21.26
CA GLU A 388 33.87 -17.33 -20.53
C GLU A 388 32.86 -18.37 -20.01
N SER A 389 31.69 -17.90 -19.57
CA SER A 389 30.66 -18.69 -18.91
C SER A 389 29.30 -18.63 -19.62
N LYS A 390 28.51 -19.68 -19.43
CA LYS A 390 27.07 -19.67 -19.74
C LYS A 390 26.35 -18.72 -18.79
N GLY A 391 25.27 -18.07 -19.24
CA GLY A 391 24.55 -17.10 -18.43
C GLY A 391 23.81 -16.03 -19.22
N ILE A 392 23.18 -15.10 -18.51
CA ILE A 392 22.51 -13.94 -19.09
C ILE A 392 23.52 -12.78 -19.19
N TYR A 393 23.52 -12.10 -20.32
CA TYR A 393 24.37 -10.93 -20.58
C TYR A 393 23.54 -9.75 -21.05
N LEU A 394 23.96 -8.56 -20.65
CA LEU A 394 23.48 -7.28 -21.17
C LEU A 394 24.46 -6.79 -22.23
N ILE A 395 23.94 -6.48 -23.42
CA ILE A 395 24.70 -5.96 -24.55
C ILE A 395 24.33 -4.50 -24.72
N MET A 396 25.34 -3.64 -24.85
CA MET A 396 25.18 -2.25 -25.25
C MET A 396 25.95 -2.01 -26.55
N VAL A 397 25.30 -1.40 -27.53
CA VAL A 397 25.88 -1.04 -28.82
C VAL A 397 25.79 0.47 -28.97
N SER A 398 26.93 1.15 -29.05
CA SER A 398 27.04 2.60 -29.22
C SER A 398 27.59 2.95 -30.60
N ASP A 399 26.86 3.78 -31.34
CA ASP A 399 27.24 4.27 -32.65
C ASP A 399 26.89 5.77 -32.78
N PRO A 400 27.28 6.47 -33.86
CA PRO A 400 27.01 7.91 -34.01
C PRO A 400 25.52 8.31 -33.93
N LEU A 401 24.58 7.38 -34.15
CA LEU A 401 23.14 7.62 -34.09
C LEU A 401 22.52 7.31 -32.71
N GLY A 402 23.29 6.73 -31.78
CA GLY A 402 22.84 6.52 -30.41
C GLY A 402 23.33 5.22 -29.78
N VAL A 403 22.71 4.89 -28.64
CA VAL A 403 22.98 3.67 -27.87
C VAL A 403 21.77 2.75 -27.98
N SER A 404 22.04 1.49 -28.29
CA SER A 404 21.07 0.39 -28.30
C SER A 404 21.48 -0.64 -27.26
N SER A 405 20.54 -1.45 -26.81
CA SER A 405 20.83 -2.50 -25.84
C SER A 405 19.99 -3.74 -26.07
N SER A 406 20.45 -4.88 -25.58
CA SER A 406 19.73 -6.15 -25.72
C SER A 406 20.17 -7.13 -24.63
N LYS A 407 19.32 -8.09 -24.30
CA LYS A 407 19.66 -9.21 -23.39
C LYS A 407 19.84 -10.50 -24.17
N VAL A 408 20.83 -11.31 -23.80
CA VAL A 408 21.06 -12.61 -24.44
C VAL A 408 21.37 -13.68 -23.39
N LEU A 409 20.77 -14.87 -23.55
CA LEU A 409 21.08 -16.06 -22.78
C LEU A 409 22.07 -16.92 -23.57
N VAL A 410 23.28 -17.11 -23.04
CA VAL A 410 24.30 -18.00 -23.58
C VAL A 410 24.17 -19.38 -22.91
N LYS A 411 23.84 -20.40 -23.70
CA LYS A 411 23.45 -21.74 -23.24
C LYS A 411 24.58 -22.76 -23.12
#